data_AF-A0A7S1Y4I1-F1
#
_entry.id   AF-A0A7S1Y4I1-F1
#
_cell.length_a   1.000
_cell.length_b   1.000
_cell.length_c   1.000
_cell.angle_alpha   90.00
_cell.angle_beta   90.00
_cell.angle_gamma   90.00
#
_symmetry.space_group_name_H-M   'P 1'
#
loop_
_entity.id
_entity.type
_entity.pdbx_description
1 polymer ?
#
loop_
_entity_poly.entity_id
_entity_poly.type
_entity_poly.pdbx_seq_one_letter_code
_entity_poly.pdbx_strand_id
1 'polypeptide(L)'
;SNPKGGSNAIAAKDDGSGKANIVDVNRAQNVAITLNGFKDFTFEELADTISHLDPLRKIRGERVQFMSGFLPTIAEAKAIKAYKGDDSRLVPAELFFRKIVGVKRIEAK
;
A
#
# COMPACT_ATOMS: atom_id res chain seq x y z
N SER A 1 23.24 18.69 -26.79
CA SER A 1 22.36 17.51 -26.89
C SER A 1 21.70 17.25 -25.55
N ASN A 2 20.37 17.12 -25.54
CA ASN A 2 19.50 17.05 -24.37
C ASN A 2 19.69 15.75 -23.54
N PRO A 3 19.46 15.75 -22.21
CA PRO A 3 19.71 14.60 -21.34
C PRO A 3 18.49 13.65 -21.26
N LYS A 4 18.71 12.33 -21.20
CA LYS A 4 17.66 11.33 -21.01
C LYS A 4 17.40 11.12 -19.51
N GLY A 5 16.36 11.76 -19.00
CA GLY A 5 15.70 11.38 -17.75
C GLY A 5 14.85 10.13 -17.97
N GLY A 6 15.16 9.04 -17.26
CA GLY A 6 14.36 7.82 -17.23
C GLY A 6 13.37 7.84 -16.06
N SER A 7 12.25 8.54 -16.23
CA SER A 7 11.11 8.44 -15.32
C SER A 7 10.32 7.18 -15.65
N ASN A 8 10.55 6.09 -14.91
CA ASN A 8 9.64 4.93 -14.91
C ASN A 8 8.36 5.34 -14.16
N ALA A 9 7.45 6.01 -14.88
CA ALA A 9 6.10 6.25 -14.42
C ALA A 9 5.30 4.96 -14.61
N ILE A 10 4.94 4.31 -13.50
CA ILE A 10 3.98 3.20 -13.50
C ILE A 10 2.61 3.84 -13.71
N ALA A 11 2.20 3.99 -14.96
CA ALA A 11 0.85 4.42 -15.29
C ALA A 11 -0.13 3.32 -14.90
N ALA A 12 -1.14 3.67 -14.12
CA ALA A 12 -2.29 2.81 -13.84
C ALA A 12 -2.86 2.30 -15.16
N LYS A 13 -2.75 0.99 -15.42
CA LYS A 13 -3.28 0.37 -16.63
C LYS A 13 -4.70 -0.09 -16.35
N ASP A 14 -5.66 0.56 -17.02
CA ASP A 14 -7.07 0.16 -17.02
C ASP A 14 -7.19 -1.16 -17.81
N ASP A 15 -7.43 -2.27 -17.13
CA ASP A 15 -7.53 -3.62 -17.72
C ASP A 15 -8.96 -3.98 -18.17
N GLY A 16 -9.87 -3.00 -18.20
CA GLY A 16 -11.29 -3.22 -18.51
C GLY A 16 -12.10 -3.81 -17.35
N SER A 17 -11.49 -4.10 -16.19
CA SER A 17 -12.20 -4.56 -14.99
C SER A 17 -12.85 -3.43 -14.18
N GLY A 18 -12.57 -2.17 -14.56
CA GLY A 18 -12.96 -0.99 -13.79
C GLY A 18 -12.09 -0.74 -12.57
N LYS A 19 -11.07 -1.57 -12.30
CA LYS A 19 -10.10 -1.37 -11.21
C LYS A 19 -8.86 -0.58 -11.67
N ALA A 20 -8.18 0.06 -10.72
CA ALA A 20 -7.06 0.96 -11.01
C ALA A 20 -5.74 0.23 -11.33
N ASN A 21 -5.57 -1.00 -10.84
CA ASN A 21 -4.41 -1.88 -11.07
C ASN A 21 -3.05 -1.16 -11.01
N ILE A 22 -2.85 -0.46 -9.90
CA ILE A 22 -1.66 0.33 -9.58
C ILE A 22 -0.55 -0.59 -9.05
N VAL A 23 -0.92 -1.61 -8.29
CA VAL A 23 -0.02 -2.61 -7.72
C VAL A 23 -0.06 -3.87 -8.58
N ASP A 24 1.09 -4.54 -8.74
CA ASP A 24 1.17 -5.83 -9.43
C ASP A 24 0.17 -6.84 -8.85
N VAL A 25 -0.45 -7.66 -9.69
CA VAL A 25 -1.55 -8.55 -9.28
C VAL A 25 -1.10 -9.56 -8.22
N ASN A 26 0.07 -10.19 -8.39
CA ASN A 26 0.59 -11.16 -7.42
C ASN A 26 0.93 -10.46 -6.10
N ARG A 27 1.50 -9.25 -6.19
CA ARG A 27 1.76 -8.41 -5.02
C ARG A 27 0.47 -8.05 -4.28
N ALA A 28 -0.55 -7.59 -5.00
CA ALA A 28 -1.83 -7.20 -4.44
C ALA A 28 -2.54 -8.38 -3.76
N GLN A 29 -2.47 -9.58 -4.36
CA GLN A 29 -2.97 -10.82 -3.75
C GLN A 29 -2.23 -11.19 -2.46
N ASN A 30 -0.89 -11.15 -2.46
CA ASN A 30 -0.10 -11.44 -1.27
C ASN A 30 -0.39 -10.48 -0.11
N VAL A 31 -0.57 -9.19 -0.42
CA VAL A 31 -0.99 -8.18 0.56
C VAL A 31 -2.41 -8.48 1.05
N ALA A 32 -3.35 -8.80 0.16
CA ALA A 32 -4.73 -9.11 0.54
C ALA A 32 -4.83 -10.33 1.46
N ILE A 33 -4.07 -11.40 1.18
CA ILE A 33 -3.97 -12.59 2.06
C ILE A 33 -3.46 -12.19 3.44
N THR A 34 -2.41 -11.37 3.48
CA THR A 34 -1.85 -10.88 4.75
C THR A 34 -2.87 -10.03 5.51
N LEU A 35 -3.56 -9.11 4.84
CA LEU A 35 -4.62 -8.28 5.42
C LEU A 35 -5.76 -9.11 6.02
N ASN A 36 -6.08 -10.27 5.44
CA ASN A 36 -7.08 -11.17 6.01
C ASN A 36 -6.66 -11.72 7.40
N GLY A 37 -5.36 -11.83 7.67
CA GLY A 37 -4.81 -12.16 8.99
C GLY A 37 -4.96 -11.04 10.04
N PHE A 38 -5.28 -9.82 9.59
CA PHE A 38 -5.51 -8.61 10.40
C PHE A 38 -6.96 -8.10 10.26
N LYS A 39 -7.91 -8.97 9.91
CA LYS A 39 -9.33 -8.61 9.75
C LYS A 39 -9.99 -8.05 11.02
N ASP A 40 -9.34 -8.22 12.16
CA ASP A 40 -9.68 -7.60 13.44
C ASP A 40 -9.32 -6.11 13.54
N PHE A 41 -8.68 -5.54 12.52
CA PHE A 41 -8.37 -4.13 12.39
C PHE A 41 -9.08 -3.54 11.16
N THR A 42 -9.56 -2.30 11.30
CA THR A 42 -9.81 -1.46 10.12
C THR A 42 -8.49 -1.08 9.45
N PHE A 43 -8.49 -0.76 8.15
CA PHE A 43 -7.27 -0.29 7.47
C PHE A 43 -6.68 0.97 8.11
N GLU A 44 -7.52 1.81 8.71
CA GLU A 44 -7.12 3.03 9.38
C GLU A 44 -6.45 2.72 10.73
N GLU A 45 -7.04 1.87 11.56
CA GLU A 45 -6.42 1.41 12.81
C GLU A 45 -5.11 0.66 12.56
N LEU A 46 -5.05 -0.15 11.51
CA LEU A 46 -3.84 -0.87 11.15
C LEU A 46 -2.74 0.10 10.70
N ALA A 47 -3.06 1.07 9.83
CA ALA A 47 -2.12 2.11 9.40
C ALA A 47 -1.61 2.95 10.58
N ASP A 48 -2.50 3.31 11.51
CA ASP A 48 -2.16 4.07 12.71
C ASP A 48 -1.28 3.26 13.68
N THR A 49 -1.66 2.01 13.93
CA THR A 49 -0.88 1.08 14.77
C THR A 49 0.55 0.94 14.24
N ILE A 50 0.73 0.76 12.93
CA ILE A 50 2.06 0.66 12.31
C ILE A 50 2.84 1.97 12.46
N SER A 51 2.16 3.10 12.25
CA SER A 51 2.80 4.43 12.26
C SER A 51 3.30 4.81 13.65
N HIS A 52 2.63 4.32 14.70
CA HIS A 52 3.03 4.50 16.10
C HIS A 52 3.91 3.36 16.64
N LEU A 53 4.46 2.50 15.78
CA LEU A 53 5.27 1.33 16.17
C LEU A 53 4.54 0.39 17.15
N ASP A 54 3.23 0.27 16.98
CA ASP A 54 2.33 -0.59 17.75
C ASP A 54 2.46 -0.36 19.28
N PRO A 55 2.08 0.82 19.78
CA PRO A 55 2.29 1.20 21.17
C PRO A 55 1.51 0.30 22.13
N LEU A 56 0.39 -0.25 21.66
CA LEU A 56 -0.48 -1.17 22.40
C LEU A 56 -0.06 -2.63 22.24
N ARG A 57 1.01 -2.91 21.48
CA ARG A 57 1.53 -4.26 21.20
C ARG A 57 0.43 -5.22 20.70
N LYS A 58 -0.45 -4.76 19.81
CA LYS A 58 -1.54 -5.55 19.21
C LYS A 58 -1.05 -6.48 18.10
N ILE A 59 0.10 -6.18 17.48
CA ILE A 59 0.75 -6.99 16.45
C ILE A 59 1.80 -7.88 17.14
N ARG A 60 1.44 -9.13 17.44
CA ARG A 60 2.30 -10.10 18.14
C ARG A 60 2.39 -11.45 17.42
N GLY A 61 3.38 -12.25 17.81
CA GLY A 61 3.57 -13.61 17.31
C GLY A 61 3.89 -13.63 15.81
N GLU A 62 3.27 -14.56 15.08
CA GLU A 62 3.47 -14.72 13.63
C GLU A 62 3.08 -13.47 12.83
N ARG A 63 2.15 -12.64 13.35
CA ARG A 63 1.73 -11.39 12.70
C ARG A 63 2.89 -10.41 12.45
N VAL A 64 3.92 -10.43 13.31
CA VAL A 64 5.12 -9.59 13.15
C VAL A 64 5.93 -10.02 11.93
N GLN A 65 6.01 -11.32 11.63
CA GLN A 65 6.77 -11.82 10.50
C GLN A 65 6.19 -11.33 9.16
N PHE A 66 4.86 -11.17 9.12
CA PHE A 66 4.15 -10.66 7.95
C PHE A 66 4.24 -9.13 7.79
N MET A 67 4.76 -8.40 8.78
CA MET A 67 4.84 -6.93 8.71
C MET A 67 5.80 -6.42 7.63
N SER A 68 6.84 -7.18 7.28
CA SER A 68 7.77 -6.81 6.21
C SER A 68 7.12 -6.95 4.82
N GLY A 69 6.20 -7.90 4.68
CA GLY A 69 5.57 -8.26 3.41
C GLY A 69 4.37 -7.41 3.01
N PHE A 70 3.77 -6.62 3.91
CA PHE A 70 2.54 -5.87 3.60
C PHE A 70 2.72 -4.35 3.50
N LEU A 71 3.92 -3.82 3.76
CA LEU A 71 4.18 -2.40 3.54
C LEU A 71 4.37 -2.12 2.04
N PRO A 72 3.90 -0.95 1.54
CA PRO A 72 4.21 -0.53 0.19
C PRO A 72 5.71 -0.25 0.06
N THR A 73 6.27 -0.65 -1.08
CA THR A 73 7.57 -0.16 -1.56
C THR A 73 7.50 1.33 -1.87
N ILE A 74 8.67 1.98 -2.01
CA ILE A 74 8.74 3.41 -2.36
C ILE A 74 8.05 3.70 -3.71
N ALA A 75 8.19 2.79 -4.69
CA ALA A 75 7.58 2.94 -6.01
C ALA A 75 6.04 2.85 -5.93
N GLU A 76 5.52 1.84 -5.23
CA GLU A 76 4.07 1.67 -5.02
C GLU A 76 3.49 2.85 -4.24
N ALA A 77 4.20 3.32 -3.21
CA ALA A 77 3.75 4.47 -2.43
C ALA A 77 3.64 5.74 -3.29
N LYS A 78 4.61 5.97 -4.19
CA LYS A 78 4.56 7.10 -5.14
C LYS A 78 3.41 6.95 -6.14
N ALA A 79 3.20 5.75 -6.68
CA ALA A 79 2.12 5.48 -7.63
C ALA A 79 0.73 5.67 -6.98
N ILE A 80 0.55 5.17 -5.76
CA ILE A 80 -0.67 5.36 -4.98
C ILE A 80 -0.89 6.83 -4.62
N LYS A 81 0.16 7.59 -4.27
CA LYS A 81 0.03 9.05 -4.04
C LYS A 81 -0.35 9.82 -5.32
N ALA A 82 0.14 9.36 -6.48
CA ALA A 82 -0.15 9.97 -7.77
C ALA A 82 -1.55 9.65 -8.30
N TYR A 83 -2.15 8.54 -7.88
CA TYR A 83 -3.49 8.14 -8.30
C TYR A 83 -4.56 9.13 -7.83
N LYS A 84 -5.30 9.71 -8.78
CA LYS A 84 -6.38 10.70 -8.55
C LYS A 84 -7.79 10.14 -8.77
N GLY A 85 -7.91 8.87 -9.14
CA GLY A 85 -9.22 8.23 -9.30
C GLY A 85 -9.87 7.88 -7.97
N ASP A 86 -11.10 7.38 -8.05
CA ASP A 86 -11.92 7.03 -6.91
C ASP A 86 -11.41 5.80 -6.16
N ASP A 87 -11.59 5.78 -4.85
CA ASP A 87 -11.18 4.69 -3.96
C ASP A 87 -12.00 3.40 -4.21
N SER A 88 -13.24 3.47 -4.72
CA SER A 88 -14.03 2.29 -5.11
C SER A 88 -13.39 1.46 -6.24
N ARG A 89 -12.52 2.10 -7.03
CA ARG A 89 -11.75 1.45 -8.09
C ARG A 89 -10.45 0.80 -7.57
N LEU A 90 -10.08 1.04 -6.32
CA LEU A 90 -8.92 0.42 -5.72
C LEU A 90 -9.26 -0.99 -5.23
N VAL A 91 -8.27 -1.88 -5.29
CA VAL A 91 -8.36 -3.20 -4.63
C VAL A 91 -7.96 -3.09 -3.16
N PRO A 92 -8.29 -4.08 -2.29
CA PRO A 92 -8.00 -3.99 -0.85
C PRO A 92 -6.55 -3.64 -0.50
N ALA A 93 -5.59 -4.19 -1.24
CA ALA A 93 -4.17 -3.86 -1.06
C ALA A 93 -3.87 -2.38 -1.34
N GLU A 94 -4.43 -1.83 -2.41
CA GLU A 94 -4.24 -0.44 -2.81
C GLU A 94 -4.96 0.53 -1.86
N LEU A 95 -6.15 0.17 -1.38
CA LEU A 95 -6.87 0.91 -0.34
C LEU A 95 -6.04 1.01 0.94
N PHE A 96 -5.48 -0.13 1.38
CA PHE A 96 -4.59 -0.14 2.53
C PHE A 96 -3.34 0.72 2.27
N PHE A 97 -2.74 0.62 1.08
CA PHE A 97 -1.59 1.47 0.72
C PHE A 97 -1.95 2.95 0.72
N ARG A 98 -3.13 3.34 0.25
CA ARG A 98 -3.63 4.71 0.28
C ARG A 98 -3.68 5.24 1.72
N LYS A 99 -4.20 4.43 2.65
CA LYS A 99 -4.28 4.79 4.06
C LYS A 99 -2.88 4.89 4.67
N ILE A 100 -2.00 3.91 4.47
CA ILE A 100 -0.67 3.92 5.11
C ILE A 100 0.25 5.01 4.57
N VAL A 101 0.20 5.35 3.27
CA VAL A 101 1.02 6.44 2.72
C VAL A 101 0.54 7.83 3.13
N GLY A 102 -0.71 7.95 3.57
CA GLY A 102 -1.27 9.15 4.17
C GLY A 102 -0.89 9.32 5.64
N VAL A 103 -0.75 8.22 6.39
CA VAL A 103 -0.39 8.24 7.82
C VAL A 103 1.13 8.29 8.04
N LYS A 104 1.94 7.63 7.19
CA LYS A 104 3.40 7.71 7.27
C LYS A 104 3.90 9.08 6.83
N ARG A 105 4.71 9.72 7.69
CA ARG A 105 5.78 10.65 7.28
C ARG A 105 6.77 9.92 6.35
N ILE A 106 6.41 9.69 5.09
CA ILE A 106 7.36 9.26 4.05
C ILE A 106 8.16 10.50 3.62
N GLU A 107 8.86 11.15 4.55
CA GLU A 107 9.80 12.26 4.31
C GLU A 107 10.88 12.33 5.42
N ALA A 108 11.36 11.17 5.88
CA ALA A 108 12.52 11.12 6.77
C ALA A 108 13.50 10.05 6.29
N LYS A 109 14.18 10.33 5.18
CA LYS A 109 15.64 10.24 5.00
C LYS A 109 16.03 10.72 3.61
#